data_AF-A0A7S1WD07-F1
#
_entry.id   AF-A0A7S1WD07-F1
#
_cell.length_a   1.000
_cell.length_b   1.000
_cell.length_c   1.000
_cell.angle_alpha   90.00
_cell.angle_beta   90.00
_cell.angle_gamma   90.00
#
_symmetry.space_group_name_H-M   'P 1'
#
loop_
_entity.id
_entity.type
_entity.pdbx_description
1 polymer ?
#
loop_
_entity_poly.entity_id
_entity_poly.type
_entity_poly.pdbx_seq_one_letter_code
_entity_poly.pdbx_strand_id
1 'polypeptide(L)'
;RVIPVDSTDFISSVSARIEELERRVRMRVHRKRTLQRIPLEICPGVEIGVCIYVTILQAGVPQPVYLLNENNKPLKSETRMICEQTGGILHPKDDMETFVELSGQRVPMSREEINEVKRFHEPGLQVLCLKATSRLQPHHRIFHSYFVYPNEKAVTGSAALCAAFIDRMLEKNLMAVARYVARKNSEPVLVALLPQAEGLDPTGAEQLRPPGFHMVRLPWGEEIRQVQFPLPDGLRVPPGLTDAARAAVRAMRL
;
A
#
# COMPACT_ATOMS: atom_id res chain seq x y z
N ARG A 1 4.33 -38.65 13.81
CA ARG A 1 3.58 -39.78 13.19
C ARG A 1 3.74 -39.65 11.70
N VAL A 2 4.47 -40.55 11.07
CA VAL A 2 4.64 -40.61 9.62
C VAL A 2 3.52 -41.50 9.09
N ILE A 3 2.64 -40.95 8.27
CA ILE A 3 1.55 -41.68 7.64
C ILE A 3 2.05 -42.12 6.26
N PRO A 4 1.87 -43.39 5.85
CA PRO A 4 2.21 -43.80 4.49
C PRO A 4 1.23 -43.10 3.52
N VAL A 5 1.78 -42.47 2.48
CA VAL A 5 0.99 -41.88 1.39
C VAL A 5 1.22 -42.76 0.17
N ASP A 6 0.17 -43.39 -0.35
CA ASP A 6 0.24 -44.17 -1.58
C ASP A 6 0.53 -43.26 -2.77
N SER A 7 1.33 -43.74 -3.74
CA SER A 7 1.70 -42.99 -4.94
C SER A 7 0.50 -42.57 -5.78
N THR A 8 -0.63 -43.26 -5.63
CA THR A 8 -1.91 -42.97 -6.28
C THR A 8 -2.72 -41.86 -5.60
N ASP A 9 -2.55 -41.64 -4.29
CA ASP A 9 -3.22 -40.54 -3.56
C ASP A 9 -2.63 -39.17 -3.94
N PHE A 10 -1.33 -39.15 -4.23
CA PHE A 10 -0.68 -37.95 -4.73
C PHE A 10 -1.16 -37.57 -6.13
N ILE A 11 -1.60 -38.53 -6.95
CA ILE A 11 -2.03 -38.27 -8.34
C ILE A 11 -3.51 -37.92 -8.41
N SER A 12 -4.36 -38.51 -7.55
CA SER A 12 -5.82 -38.24 -7.56
C SER A 12 -6.17 -36.84 -7.04
N SER A 13 -5.41 -36.30 -6.08
CA SER A 13 -5.49 -34.89 -5.67
C SER A 13 -4.88 -33.92 -6.68
N VAL A 14 -4.19 -34.44 -7.70
CA VAL A 14 -3.44 -33.71 -8.73
C VAL A 14 -4.10 -33.89 -10.11
N SER A 15 -5.44 -33.88 -10.16
CA SER A 15 -6.11 -33.33 -11.36
C SER A 15 -5.96 -31.79 -11.38
N ALA A 16 -4.72 -31.34 -11.17
CA ALA A 16 -4.33 -29.95 -11.09
C ALA A 16 -4.42 -29.39 -12.50
N ARG A 17 -5.41 -28.53 -12.70
CA ARG A 17 -5.41 -27.63 -13.85
C ARG A 17 -4.07 -26.89 -13.83
N ILE A 18 -3.44 -26.71 -14.99
CA ILE A 18 -2.13 -26.03 -15.11
C ILE A 18 -2.14 -24.68 -14.37
N GLU A 19 -3.26 -23.96 -14.42
CA GLU A 19 -3.49 -22.71 -13.69
C GLU A 19 -3.30 -22.83 -12.17
N GLU A 20 -3.78 -23.92 -11.57
CA GLU A 20 -3.63 -24.17 -10.14
C GLU A 20 -2.16 -24.42 -9.80
N LEU A 21 -1.49 -25.26 -10.58
CA LEU A 21 -0.06 -25.54 -10.42
C LEU A 21 0.78 -24.26 -10.53
N GLU A 22 0.53 -23.43 -11.53
CA GLU A 22 1.21 -22.13 -11.69
C GLU A 22 1.02 -21.25 -10.45
N ARG A 23 -0.19 -21.17 -9.91
CA ARG A 23 -0.48 -20.40 -8.69
C ARG A 23 0.35 -20.91 -7.51
N ARG A 24 0.38 -22.23 -7.28
CA ARG A 24 1.17 -22.86 -6.19
C ARG A 24 2.65 -22.56 -6.31
N VAL A 25 3.20 -22.72 -7.52
CA VAL A 25 4.62 -22.43 -7.81
C VAL A 25 4.91 -20.95 -7.53
N ARG A 26 4.10 -20.03 -8.04
CA ARG A 26 4.29 -18.58 -7.81
C ARG A 26 4.30 -18.22 -6.32
N MET A 27 3.38 -18.79 -5.53
CA MET A 27 3.30 -18.53 -4.08
C MET A 27 4.54 -19.01 -3.31
N ARG A 28 5.16 -20.11 -3.73
CA ARG A 28 6.35 -20.67 -3.07
C ARG A 28 7.66 -20.05 -3.53
N VAL A 29 7.76 -19.68 -4.81
CA VAL A 29 8.96 -19.06 -5.40
C VAL A 29 9.20 -17.67 -4.83
N HIS A 30 8.15 -16.87 -4.65
CA HIS A 30 8.28 -15.48 -4.21
C HIS A 30 8.33 -15.38 -2.68
N ARG A 31 9.51 -15.05 -2.15
CA ARG A 31 9.66 -14.73 -0.72
C ARG A 31 8.98 -13.40 -0.39
N LYS A 32 8.30 -13.36 0.76
CA LYS A 32 7.65 -12.14 1.27
C LYS A 32 8.68 -11.03 1.48
N ARG A 33 8.54 -9.91 0.78
CA ARG A 33 9.38 -8.71 0.94
C ARG A 33 8.61 -7.64 1.71
N THR A 34 9.13 -7.28 2.88
CA THR A 34 8.55 -6.22 3.71
C THR A 34 8.95 -4.85 3.15
N LEU A 35 7.99 -3.94 3.02
CA LEU A 35 8.23 -2.55 2.68
C LEU A 35 8.82 -1.81 3.89
N GLN A 36 8.15 -1.90 5.03
CA GLN A 36 8.52 -1.23 6.27
C GLN A 36 8.14 -2.05 7.50
N ARG A 37 8.88 -1.86 8.58
CA ARG A 37 8.57 -2.38 9.92
C ARG A 37 8.36 -1.20 10.84
N ILE A 38 7.18 -1.07 11.40
CA ILE A 38 6.80 0.09 12.20
C ILE A 38 5.92 -0.35 13.39
N PRO A 39 5.87 0.43 14.47
CA PRO A 39 4.89 0.23 15.52
C PRO A 39 3.49 0.64 15.04
N LEU A 40 2.48 -0.09 15.48
CA LEU A 40 1.07 0.25 15.39
C LEU A 40 0.54 0.42 16.81
N GLU A 41 0.23 1.65 17.18
CA GLU A 41 -0.38 2.02 18.45
C GLU A 41 -1.91 1.94 18.32
N ILE A 42 -2.53 1.02 19.05
CA ILE A 42 -3.99 0.82 19.04
C ILE A 42 -4.66 1.81 20.01
N CYS A 43 -4.06 1.95 21.18
CA CYS A 43 -4.46 2.85 22.25
C CYS A 43 -3.18 3.41 22.89
N PRO A 44 -3.24 4.56 23.60
CA PRO A 44 -2.11 5.09 24.34
C PRO A 44 -1.46 4.03 25.24
N GLY A 45 -0.19 3.71 24.97
CA GLY A 45 0.59 2.70 25.71
C GLY A 45 0.38 1.24 25.28
N VAL A 46 -0.46 0.96 24.28
CA VAL A 46 -0.64 -0.37 23.69
C VAL A 46 -0.15 -0.37 22.25
N GLU A 47 1.07 -0.84 22.07
CA GLU A 47 1.77 -0.91 20.79
C GLU A 47 1.97 -2.36 20.33
N ILE A 48 1.77 -2.60 19.03
CA ILE A 48 2.13 -3.86 18.37
C ILE A 48 3.14 -3.61 17.26
N GLY A 49 4.07 -4.55 17.07
CA GLY A 49 4.97 -4.53 15.93
C GLY A 49 4.23 -4.98 14.67
N VAL A 50 4.30 -4.21 13.59
CA VAL A 50 3.71 -4.60 12.30
C VAL A 50 4.70 -4.46 11.15
N CYS A 51 4.48 -5.29 10.13
CA CYS A 51 5.14 -5.23 8.84
C CYS A 51 4.13 -4.74 7.79
N ILE A 52 4.54 -3.78 6.98
CA ILE A 52 3.79 -3.33 5.81
C ILE A 52 4.31 -4.05 4.56
N TYR A 53 3.40 -4.54 3.74
CA TYR A 53 3.66 -5.19 2.46
C TYR A 53 2.94 -4.46 1.34
N VAL A 54 3.56 -4.47 0.15
CA VAL A 54 2.91 -4.03 -1.09
C VAL A 54 2.41 -5.29 -1.79
N THR A 55 1.10 -5.45 -1.86
CA THR A 55 0.47 -6.64 -2.50
C THR A 55 0.26 -6.45 -4.00
N ILE A 56 0.06 -5.20 -4.42
CA ILE A 56 -0.19 -4.84 -5.82
C ILE A 56 0.70 -3.64 -6.16
N LEU A 57 1.48 -3.78 -7.23
CA LEU A 57 2.28 -2.71 -7.79
C LEU A 57 2.12 -2.71 -9.31
N GLN A 58 2.12 -1.52 -9.92
CA GLN A 58 2.13 -1.40 -11.37
C GLN A 58 3.44 -1.96 -11.93
N ALA A 59 3.35 -2.91 -12.86
CA ALA A 59 4.51 -3.40 -13.60
C ALA A 59 4.91 -2.37 -14.66
N GLY A 60 6.03 -1.68 -14.42
CA GLY A 60 6.63 -0.74 -15.39
C GLY A 60 7.70 -1.41 -16.24
N VAL A 61 7.96 -0.85 -17.42
CA VAL A 61 9.12 -1.23 -18.25
C VAL A 61 10.40 -0.84 -17.49
N PRO A 62 11.40 -1.73 -17.37
CA PRO A 62 12.67 -1.40 -16.74
C PRO A 62 13.34 -0.19 -17.41
N GLN A 63 14.01 0.63 -16.61
CA GLN A 63 14.75 1.79 -17.13
C GLN A 63 15.91 1.32 -18.03
N PRO A 64 16.23 2.07 -19.10
CA PRO A 64 17.35 1.72 -19.97
C PRO A 64 18.68 1.79 -19.19
N VAL A 65 19.59 0.87 -19.52
CA VAL A 65 20.95 0.83 -18.95
C VAL A 65 21.92 1.31 -20.02
N TYR A 66 22.74 2.31 -19.68
CA TYR A 66 23.78 2.81 -20.58
C TYR A 66 24.91 1.78 -20.71
N LEU A 67 25.33 1.50 -21.94
CA LEU A 67 26.37 0.53 -22.26
C LEU A 67 27.53 1.20 -23.01
N LEU A 68 28.74 0.69 -22.82
CA LEU A 68 29.89 1.08 -23.63
C LEU A 68 29.79 0.43 -25.02
N ASN A 69 29.91 1.22 -26.09
CA ASN A 69 29.77 0.75 -27.47
C ASN A 69 30.73 -0.42 -27.83
N GLU A 70 31.96 -0.39 -27.32
CA GLU A 70 33.00 -1.35 -27.71
C GLU A 70 32.80 -2.76 -27.14
N ASN A 71 32.24 -2.87 -25.92
CA ASN A 71 32.19 -4.13 -25.19
C ASN A 71 30.86 -4.41 -24.49
N ASN A 72 29.85 -3.56 -24.70
CA ASN A 72 28.51 -3.64 -24.12
C ASN A 72 28.50 -3.73 -22.58
N LYS A 73 29.55 -3.25 -21.90
CA LYS A 73 29.58 -3.23 -20.44
C LYS A 73 28.73 -2.07 -19.89
N PRO A 74 27.99 -2.29 -18.79
CA PRO A 74 27.22 -1.21 -18.15
C PRO A 74 28.10 -0.05 -17.71
N LEU A 75 27.65 1.17 -18.01
CA LEU A 75 28.28 2.41 -17.57
C LEU A 75 27.77 2.82 -16.20
N LYS A 76 28.67 3.31 -15.35
CA LYS A 76 28.36 3.92 -14.06
C LYS A 76 28.23 5.43 -14.26
N SER A 77 27.06 5.99 -13.96
CA SER A 77 26.85 7.44 -13.97
C SER A 77 27.27 8.05 -12.62
N GLU A 78 28.09 9.10 -12.66
CA GLU A 78 28.41 9.92 -11.50
C GLU A 78 28.00 11.37 -11.80
N THR A 79 27.29 12.00 -10.87
CA THR A 79 26.84 13.40 -11.00
C THR A 79 27.54 14.24 -9.96
N ARG A 80 28.15 15.36 -10.39
CA ARG A 80 28.82 16.33 -9.50
C ARG A 80 28.31 17.73 -9.80
N MET A 81 28.10 18.51 -8.75
CA MET A 81 27.75 19.93 -8.86
C MET A 81 29.06 20.73 -8.90
N ILE A 82 29.20 21.61 -9.89
CA ILE A 82 30.42 22.38 -10.12
C ILE A 82 30.07 23.86 -10.15
N CYS A 83 30.87 24.68 -9.49
CA CYS A 83 30.76 26.14 -9.56
C CYS A 83 31.20 26.61 -10.94
N GLU A 84 30.35 27.40 -11.61
CA GLU A 84 30.64 27.91 -12.96
C GLU A 84 31.88 28.81 -12.99
N GLN A 85 32.11 29.61 -11.95
CA GLN A 85 33.20 30.58 -11.91
C GLN A 85 34.52 29.97 -11.45
N THR A 86 34.50 29.12 -10.42
CA THR A 86 35.74 28.59 -9.80
C THR A 86 36.13 27.22 -10.35
N GLY A 87 35.22 26.52 -11.03
CA GLY A 87 35.41 25.11 -11.42
C GLY A 87 35.50 24.15 -10.22
N GLY A 88 35.32 24.65 -9.00
CA GLY A 88 35.33 23.86 -7.78
C GLY A 88 34.10 22.97 -7.66
N ILE A 89 34.27 21.79 -7.08
CA ILE A 89 33.16 20.90 -6.74
C ILE A 89 32.43 21.49 -5.54
N LEU A 90 31.11 21.68 -5.67
CA LEU A 90 30.27 22.25 -4.61
C LEU A 90 29.84 21.17 -3.62
N HIS A 91 30.03 21.41 -2.33
CA HIS A 91 29.49 20.57 -1.27
C HIS A 91 28.00 20.91 -1.03
N PRO A 92 27.08 19.93 -1.06
CA PRO A 92 25.64 20.19 -0.98
C PRO A 92 25.12 20.85 0.31
N LYS A 93 25.93 20.90 1.37
CA LYS A 93 25.56 21.50 2.66
C LYS A 93 26.21 22.86 2.90
N ASP A 94 27.47 23.00 2.53
CA ASP A 94 28.26 24.18 2.90
C ASP A 94 28.22 25.26 1.83
N ASP A 95 28.12 24.86 0.54
CA ASP A 95 28.21 25.78 -0.59
C ASP A 95 26.85 26.02 -1.29
N MET A 96 25.79 25.33 -0.86
CA MET A 96 24.49 25.36 -1.52
C MET A 96 23.35 25.64 -0.55
N GLU A 97 22.65 26.75 -0.77
CA GLU A 97 21.40 27.07 -0.10
C GLU A 97 20.21 26.84 -1.04
N THR A 98 19.10 26.37 -0.46
CA THR A 98 17.81 26.28 -1.15
C THR A 98 17.00 27.53 -0.84
N PHE A 99 16.10 27.93 -1.74
CA PHE A 99 15.17 29.04 -1.50
C PHE A 99 13.78 28.68 -2.00
N VAL A 100 12.78 29.31 -1.39
CA VAL A 100 11.40 29.30 -1.87
C VAL A 100 11.05 30.70 -2.36
N GLU A 101 10.50 30.79 -3.56
CA GLU A 101 10.04 32.06 -4.11
C GLU A 101 8.59 32.32 -3.69
N LEU A 102 8.38 33.41 -2.96
CA LEU A 102 7.09 33.85 -2.44
C LEU A 102 6.82 35.28 -2.93
N SER A 103 5.82 35.44 -3.80
CA SER A 103 5.41 36.76 -4.35
C SER A 103 6.57 37.57 -4.95
N GLY A 104 7.50 36.91 -5.65
CA GLY A 104 8.68 37.52 -6.27
C GLY A 104 9.84 37.80 -5.30
N GLN A 105 9.72 37.42 -4.03
CA GLN A 105 10.81 37.46 -3.05
C GLN A 105 11.40 36.07 -2.84
N ARG A 106 12.72 35.96 -2.84
CA ARG A 106 13.43 34.72 -2.54
C ARG A 106 13.70 34.63 -1.05
N VAL A 107 13.07 33.67 -0.39
CA VAL A 107 13.32 33.37 1.01
C VAL A 107 14.29 32.19 1.07
N PRO A 108 15.55 32.39 1.52
CA PRO A 108 16.48 31.28 1.71
C PRO A 108 15.94 30.36 2.81
N MET A 109 16.07 29.06 2.59
CA MET A 109 15.68 28.03 3.55
C MET A 109 16.74 26.94 3.51
N SER A 110 17.36 26.67 4.65
CA SER A 110 18.31 25.59 4.82
C SER A 110 17.63 24.23 4.70
N ARG A 111 18.42 23.17 4.46
CA ARG A 111 17.89 21.80 4.39
C ARG A 111 17.35 21.34 5.74
N GLU A 112 17.96 21.80 6.82
CA GLU A 112 17.58 21.56 8.20
C GLU A 112 16.19 22.16 8.48
N GLU A 113 15.96 23.41 8.10
CA GLU A 113 14.65 24.07 8.24
C GLU A 113 13.58 23.37 7.40
N ILE A 114 13.89 22.98 6.15
CA ILE A 114 12.96 22.21 5.31
C ILE A 114 12.57 20.88 6.00
N ASN A 115 13.53 20.22 6.64
CA ASN A 115 13.30 18.96 7.33
C ASN A 115 12.48 19.16 8.62
N GLU A 116 12.72 20.25 9.35
CA GLU A 116 11.98 20.62 10.54
C GLU A 116 10.52 20.94 10.22
N VAL A 117 10.26 21.71 9.17
CA VAL A 117 8.89 22.01 8.69
C VAL A 117 8.14 20.73 8.33
N LYS A 118 8.83 19.70 7.82
CA LYS A 118 8.25 18.39 7.48
C LYS A 118 8.13 17.44 8.68
N ARG A 119 8.60 17.83 9.88
CA ARG A 119 8.62 16.95 11.05
C ARG A 119 7.34 17.12 11.87
N PHE A 120 6.38 16.22 11.64
CA PHE A 120 5.12 16.19 12.37
C PHE A 120 5.12 15.18 13.52
N HIS A 121 5.36 13.90 13.20
CA HIS A 121 5.30 12.79 14.15
C HIS A 121 6.40 11.78 13.82
N GLU A 122 6.70 10.90 14.78
CA GLU A 122 7.62 9.78 14.54
C GLU A 122 6.97 8.72 13.62
N PRO A 123 7.78 7.93 12.89
CA PRO A 123 7.28 6.91 11.97
C PRO A 123 6.48 5.83 12.68
N GLY A 124 5.27 5.56 12.21
CA GLY A 124 4.36 4.65 12.88
C GLY A 124 2.94 4.70 12.33
N LEU A 125 2.11 3.80 12.84
CA LEU A 125 0.67 3.86 12.73
C LEU A 125 0.09 4.17 14.09
N GLN A 126 -0.79 5.17 14.18
CA GLN A 126 -1.55 5.45 15.39
C GLN A 126 -3.03 5.41 15.08
N VAL A 127 -3.77 4.50 15.71
CA VAL A 127 -5.23 4.43 15.60
C VAL A 127 -5.84 5.67 16.26
N LEU A 128 -6.64 6.40 15.49
CA LEU A 128 -7.34 7.60 15.96
C LEU A 128 -8.76 7.27 16.41
N CYS A 129 -9.47 6.45 15.64
CA CYS A 129 -10.82 6.02 15.97
C CYS A 129 -11.22 4.75 15.21
N LEU A 130 -12.29 4.11 15.66
CA LEU A 130 -12.98 3.04 14.95
C LEU A 130 -14.24 3.61 14.28
N LYS A 131 -14.45 3.27 13.01
CA LYS A 131 -15.66 3.66 12.24
C LYS A 131 -16.28 2.45 11.57
N ALA A 132 -17.57 2.52 11.25
CA ALA A 132 -18.23 1.48 10.47
C ALA A 132 -17.60 1.35 9.08
N THR A 133 -17.42 0.12 8.60
CA THR A 133 -16.85 -0.17 7.27
C THR A 133 -17.68 0.45 6.14
N SER A 134 -18.99 0.62 6.33
CA SER A 134 -19.89 1.28 5.37
C SER A 134 -19.56 2.76 5.10
N ARG A 135 -18.77 3.41 5.97
CA ARG A 135 -18.32 4.81 5.76
C ARG A 135 -17.19 4.90 4.73
N LEU A 136 -16.50 3.80 4.44
CA LEU A 136 -15.51 3.78 3.38
C LEU A 136 -16.18 3.47 2.05
N GLN A 137 -16.18 4.47 1.16
CA GLN A 137 -16.70 4.31 -0.19
C GLN A 137 -15.58 3.92 -1.16
N PRO A 138 -15.87 3.11 -2.20
CA PRO A 138 -14.86 2.70 -3.18
C PRO A 138 -14.12 3.86 -3.86
N HIS A 139 -14.81 5.00 -4.07
CA HIS A 139 -14.26 6.19 -4.72
C HIS A 139 -13.34 7.03 -3.83
N HIS A 140 -13.25 6.74 -2.52
CA HIS A 140 -12.27 7.40 -1.65
C HIS A 140 -10.84 6.88 -1.88
N ARG A 141 -10.65 5.79 -2.61
CA ARG A 141 -9.32 5.22 -2.84
C ARG A 141 -8.56 6.02 -3.90
N ILE A 142 -7.55 6.78 -3.47
CA ILE A 142 -6.66 7.56 -4.36
C ILE A 142 -5.37 6.84 -4.76
N PHE A 143 -5.02 5.75 -4.05
CA PHE A 143 -3.75 5.03 -4.25
C PHE A 143 -3.95 3.52 -4.05
N HIS A 144 -2.95 2.71 -4.42
CA HIS A 144 -3.01 1.27 -4.11
C HIS A 144 -2.96 1.06 -2.59
N SER A 145 -3.66 0.03 -2.12
CA SER A 145 -3.66 -0.32 -0.70
C SER A 145 -2.38 -1.05 -0.33
N TYR A 146 -1.91 -0.86 0.89
CA TYR A 146 -0.90 -1.71 1.49
C TYR A 146 -1.54 -2.81 2.33
N PHE A 147 -0.76 -3.81 2.70
CA PHE A 147 -1.20 -4.86 3.60
C PHE A 147 -0.36 -4.86 4.88
N VAL A 148 -1.03 -4.76 6.03
CA VAL A 148 -0.41 -4.72 7.36
C VAL A 148 -0.55 -6.09 8.01
N TYR A 149 0.56 -6.64 8.47
CA TYR A 149 0.63 -7.95 9.11
C TYR A 149 1.43 -7.88 10.41
N PRO A 150 1.04 -8.60 11.49
CA PRO A 150 1.76 -8.56 12.76
C PRO A 150 3.21 -9.07 12.62
N ASN A 151 4.12 -8.44 13.36
CA ASN A 151 5.53 -8.77 13.41
C ASN A 151 5.94 -9.21 14.83
N GLU A 152 5.73 -10.49 15.11
CA GLU A 152 6.06 -11.11 16.40
C GLU A 152 7.53 -10.97 16.79
N LYS A 153 8.44 -10.84 15.81
CA LYS A 153 9.87 -10.68 16.06
C LYS A 153 10.23 -9.31 16.63
N ALA A 154 9.42 -8.29 16.39
CA ALA A 154 9.66 -6.95 16.89
C ALA A 154 9.09 -6.77 18.29
N VAL A 155 7.85 -7.22 18.51
CA VAL A 155 7.16 -7.15 19.81
C VAL A 155 6.41 -8.46 20.03
N THR A 156 6.77 -9.18 21.09
CA THR A 156 6.10 -10.43 21.48
C THR A 156 4.65 -10.17 21.88
N GLY A 157 3.72 -11.00 21.43
CA GLY A 157 2.28 -10.85 21.62
C GLY A 157 1.57 -10.07 20.51
N SER A 158 2.31 -9.53 19.54
CA SER A 158 1.73 -8.75 18.43
C SER A 158 0.73 -9.57 17.60
N ALA A 159 1.05 -10.83 17.30
CA ALA A 159 0.19 -11.70 16.50
C ALA A 159 -1.12 -12.02 17.22
N ALA A 160 -1.07 -12.34 18.52
CA ALA A 160 -2.24 -12.66 19.33
C ALA A 160 -3.18 -11.45 19.47
N LEU A 161 -2.63 -10.28 19.79
CA LEU A 161 -3.40 -9.05 19.92
C LEU A 161 -3.99 -8.62 18.57
N CYS A 162 -3.23 -8.73 17.48
CA CYS A 162 -3.70 -8.42 16.14
C CYS A 162 -4.85 -9.35 15.70
N ALA A 163 -4.75 -10.66 15.96
CA ALA A 163 -5.81 -11.62 15.66
C ALA A 163 -7.10 -11.27 16.42
N ALA A 164 -7.01 -11.05 17.74
CA ALA A 164 -8.16 -10.67 18.55
C ALA A 164 -8.78 -9.33 18.09
N PHE A 165 -7.95 -8.38 17.66
CA PHE A 165 -8.42 -7.09 17.15
C PHE A 165 -9.16 -7.24 15.82
N ILE A 166 -8.63 -8.04 14.89
CA ILE A 166 -9.27 -8.36 13.60
C ILE A 166 -10.64 -9.01 13.83
N ASP A 167 -10.71 -10.02 14.70
CA ASP A 167 -11.95 -10.75 14.99
C ASP A 167 -13.04 -9.81 15.51
N ARG A 168 -12.71 -8.94 16.47
CA ARG A 168 -13.66 -7.97 17.03
C ARG A 168 -14.09 -6.90 16.03
N MET A 169 -13.19 -6.47 15.15
CA MET A 169 -13.54 -5.49 14.12
C MET A 169 -14.46 -6.11 13.06
N LEU A 170 -14.23 -7.37 12.67
CA LEU A 170 -15.10 -8.09 11.74
C LEU A 170 -16.49 -8.33 12.33
N GLU A 171 -16.57 -8.80 13.58
CA GLU A 171 -17.83 -9.02 14.29
C GLU A 171 -18.71 -7.74 14.33
N LYS A 172 -18.07 -6.59 14.55
CA LYS A 172 -18.75 -5.29 14.65
C LYS A 172 -18.85 -4.52 13.34
N ASN A 173 -18.39 -5.07 12.21
CA ASN A 173 -18.30 -4.39 10.91
C ASN A 173 -17.59 -3.01 11.01
N LEU A 174 -16.45 -2.98 11.70
CA LEU A 174 -15.64 -1.79 11.93
C LEU A 174 -14.35 -1.80 11.10
N MET A 175 -13.85 -0.61 10.83
CA MET A 175 -12.52 -0.29 10.33
C MET A 175 -11.83 0.67 11.29
N ALA A 176 -10.50 0.64 11.36
CA ALA A 176 -9.73 1.59 12.15
C ALA A 176 -9.25 2.72 11.25
N VAL A 177 -9.52 3.96 11.65
CA VAL A 177 -8.91 5.14 11.02
C VAL A 177 -7.65 5.46 11.79
N ALA A 178 -6.51 5.49 11.10
CA ALA A 178 -5.21 5.69 11.69
C ALA A 178 -4.43 6.80 10.99
N ARG A 179 -3.51 7.42 11.72
CA ARG A 179 -2.45 8.27 11.15
C ARG A 179 -1.27 7.40 10.79
N TYR A 180 -0.83 7.46 9.54
CA TYR A 180 0.33 6.75 9.02
C TYR A 180 1.46 7.74 8.73
N VAL A 181 2.64 7.50 9.31
CA VAL A 181 3.87 8.24 9.01
C VAL A 181 4.88 7.26 8.48
N ALA A 182 5.21 7.36 7.20
CA ALA A 182 6.03 6.36 6.52
C ALA A 182 7.51 6.41 6.97
N ARG A 183 8.06 7.61 7.17
CA ARG A 183 9.46 7.81 7.55
C ARG A 183 9.65 9.11 8.32
N LYS A 184 10.83 9.31 8.90
CA LYS A 184 11.15 10.57 9.57
C LYS A 184 11.08 11.71 8.55
N ASN A 185 10.59 12.87 8.98
CA ASN A 185 10.39 14.06 8.15
C ASN A 185 9.49 13.80 6.94
N SER A 186 8.44 12.97 7.12
CA SER A 186 7.38 12.80 6.13
C SER A 186 6.05 13.27 6.70
N GLU A 187 5.22 13.80 5.81
CA GLU A 187 3.88 14.24 6.16
C GLU A 187 3.03 13.05 6.63
N PRO A 188 2.26 13.20 7.73
CA PRO A 188 1.32 12.19 8.16
C PRO A 188 0.20 12.05 7.13
N VAL A 189 -0.23 10.81 6.90
CA VAL A 189 -1.34 10.50 5.98
C VAL A 189 -2.44 9.80 6.75
N LEU A 190 -3.70 10.18 6.47
CA LEU A 190 -4.83 9.47 7.03
C LEU A 190 -5.08 8.15 6.28
N VAL A 191 -5.20 7.05 7.00
CA VAL A 191 -5.43 5.72 6.42
C VAL A 191 -6.60 5.02 7.09
N ALA A 192 -7.32 4.21 6.32
CA ALA A 192 -8.29 3.25 6.83
C ALA A 192 -7.67 1.85 6.83
N LEU A 193 -7.64 1.21 7.99
CA LEU A 193 -7.24 -0.17 8.20
C LEU A 193 -8.51 -1.04 8.18
N LEU A 194 -8.73 -1.74 7.07
CA LEU A 194 -9.84 -2.69 6.94
C LEU A 194 -9.39 -4.08 7.38
N PRO A 195 -10.07 -4.71 8.35
CA PRO A 195 -9.71 -6.05 8.80
C PRO A 195 -9.99 -7.08 7.70
N GLN A 196 -9.10 -8.04 7.54
CA GLN A 196 -9.26 -9.20 6.67
C GLN A 196 -9.06 -10.48 7.49
N ALA A 197 -10.07 -11.35 7.47
CA ALA A 197 -9.97 -12.71 7.98
C ALA A 197 -9.12 -13.58 7.05
N GLU A 198 -8.53 -14.62 7.63
CA GLU A 198 -7.89 -15.67 6.84
C GLU A 198 -8.93 -16.38 5.95
N GLY A 199 -8.56 -16.59 4.68
CA GLY A 199 -9.35 -17.38 3.75
C GLY A 199 -8.49 -18.48 3.16
N LEU A 200 -8.93 -19.72 3.34
CA LEU A 200 -8.31 -20.90 2.74
C LEU A 200 -9.01 -21.26 1.42
N ASP A 201 -8.34 -22.05 0.59
CA ASP A 201 -8.92 -22.68 -0.59
C ASP A 201 -9.95 -23.77 -0.19
N PRO A 202 -10.81 -24.22 -1.13
CA PRO A 202 -11.84 -25.23 -0.83
C PRO A 202 -11.29 -26.56 -0.31
N THR A 203 -10.04 -26.87 -0.62
CA THR A 203 -9.34 -28.06 -0.15
C THR A 203 -8.66 -27.86 1.21
N GLY A 204 -8.62 -26.63 1.73
CA GLY A 204 -7.98 -26.26 2.99
C GLY A 204 -6.46 -26.35 2.97
N ALA A 205 -5.85 -26.61 1.82
CA ALA A 205 -4.43 -26.83 1.66
C ALA A 205 -3.65 -25.52 1.54
N GLU A 206 -4.27 -24.45 1.04
CA GLU A 206 -3.57 -23.21 0.72
C GLU A 206 -4.31 -21.94 1.17
N GLN A 207 -3.53 -20.98 1.66
CA GLN A 207 -4.03 -19.67 2.05
C GLN A 207 -4.28 -18.80 0.80
N LEU A 208 -5.54 -18.48 0.54
CA LEU A 208 -5.96 -17.54 -0.51
C LEU A 208 -5.93 -16.09 -0.03
N ARG A 209 -6.32 -15.85 1.22
CA ARG A 209 -6.34 -14.51 1.83
C ARG A 209 -5.61 -14.54 3.17
N PRO A 210 -4.53 -13.78 3.34
CA PRO A 210 -3.82 -13.70 4.62
C PRO A 210 -4.64 -12.91 5.66
N PRO A 211 -4.59 -13.26 6.96
CA PRO A 211 -5.18 -12.43 8.00
C PRO A 211 -4.36 -11.14 8.17
N GLY A 212 -5.02 -10.00 8.39
CA GLY A 212 -4.32 -8.71 8.56
C GLY A 212 -5.22 -7.51 8.28
N PHE A 213 -4.61 -6.38 7.91
CA PHE A 213 -5.36 -5.18 7.53
C PHE A 213 -4.99 -4.69 6.12
N HIS A 214 -6.00 -4.36 5.31
CA HIS A 214 -5.79 -3.52 4.14
C HIS A 214 -5.69 -2.07 4.58
N MET A 215 -4.54 -1.45 4.34
CA MET A 215 -4.31 -0.04 4.61
C MET A 215 -4.62 0.78 3.36
N VAL A 216 -5.78 1.41 3.36
CA VAL A 216 -6.27 2.28 2.28
C VAL A 216 -5.94 3.72 2.63
N ARG A 217 -5.17 4.39 1.78
CA ARG A 217 -4.94 5.85 1.91
C ARG A 217 -6.23 6.61 1.66
N LEU A 218 -6.59 7.49 2.59
CA LEU A 218 -7.72 8.40 2.47
C LEU A 218 -7.26 9.74 1.89
N PRO A 219 -8.10 10.40 1.08
CA PRO A 219 -7.79 11.70 0.52
C PRO A 219 -7.91 12.79 1.58
N TRP A 220 -7.01 13.76 1.53
CA TRP A 220 -7.23 15.04 2.19
C TRP A 220 -8.34 15.83 1.50
N GLY A 221 -8.89 16.86 2.17
CA GLY A 221 -9.96 17.69 1.60
C GLY A 221 -9.55 18.33 0.26
N GLU A 222 -8.28 18.69 0.12
CA GLU A 222 -7.71 19.28 -1.10
C GLU A 222 -7.60 18.29 -2.27
N GLU A 223 -7.52 16.98 -1.98
CA GLU A 223 -7.45 15.93 -3.00
C GLU A 223 -8.84 15.59 -3.57
N ILE A 224 -9.93 16.03 -2.92
CA ILE A 224 -11.30 15.81 -3.37
C ILE A 224 -11.69 16.91 -4.37
N ARG A 225 -11.94 16.52 -5.62
CA ARG A 225 -12.36 17.44 -6.69
C ARG A 225 -13.88 17.53 -6.75
N GLN A 226 -14.43 18.75 -6.72
CA GLN A 226 -15.83 18.99 -7.02
C GLN A 226 -16.05 18.88 -8.53
N VAL A 227 -16.94 17.98 -8.95
CA VAL A 227 -17.28 17.77 -10.35
C VAL A 227 -18.63 18.41 -10.62
N GLN A 228 -18.68 19.31 -11.62
CA GLN A 228 -19.94 19.81 -12.15
C GLN A 228 -20.37 18.89 -13.30
N PHE A 229 -21.49 18.19 -13.14
CA PHE A 229 -22.04 17.36 -14.20
C PHE A 229 -22.93 18.20 -15.12
N PRO A 230 -22.82 18.07 -16.46
CA PRO A 230 -23.66 18.81 -17.40
C PRO A 230 -25.09 18.25 -17.52
N LEU A 231 -25.49 17.33 -16.65
CA LEU A 231 -26.82 16.72 -16.68
C LEU A 231 -27.81 17.61 -15.93
N PRO A 232 -28.99 17.90 -16.52
CA PRO A 232 -30.05 18.61 -15.81
C PRO A 232 -30.50 17.80 -14.58
N ASP A 233 -30.63 18.47 -13.44
CA ASP A 233 -31.21 17.87 -12.25
C ASP A 233 -32.61 17.34 -12.57
N GLY A 234 -32.82 16.04 -12.34
CA GLY A 234 -34.11 15.39 -12.56
C GLY A 234 -34.32 14.71 -13.92
N LEU A 235 -33.27 14.43 -14.69
CA LEU A 235 -33.38 13.55 -15.87
C LEU A 235 -33.99 12.19 -15.48
N ARG A 236 -35.27 12.00 -15.80
CA ARG A 236 -35.96 10.72 -15.59
C ARG A 236 -35.61 9.78 -16.73
N VAL A 237 -35.02 8.64 -16.38
CA VAL A 237 -34.78 7.56 -17.34
C VAL A 237 -36.12 7.03 -17.83
N PRO A 238 -36.33 6.86 -19.16
CA PRO A 238 -37.57 6.30 -19.68
C PRO A 238 -37.87 4.91 -19.09
N PRO A 239 -39.14 4.61 -18.78
CA PRO A 239 -39.52 3.28 -18.28
C PRO A 239 -39.18 2.22 -19.34
N GLY A 240 -38.53 1.13 -18.92
CA GLY A 240 -38.09 0.03 -19.79
C GLY A 240 -36.63 0.12 -20.27
N LEU A 241 -36.02 1.31 -20.31
CA LEU A 241 -34.61 1.46 -20.69
C LEU A 241 -33.68 0.79 -19.66
N THR A 242 -34.02 0.87 -18.38
CA THR A 242 -33.28 0.20 -17.30
C THR A 242 -33.32 -1.32 -17.43
N ASP A 243 -34.43 -1.89 -17.92
CA ASP A 243 -34.58 -3.34 -18.07
C ASP A 243 -33.84 -3.85 -19.31
N ALA A 244 -33.89 -3.09 -20.41
CA ALA A 244 -33.07 -3.35 -21.60
C ALA A 244 -31.56 -3.26 -21.27
N ALA A 245 -31.14 -2.24 -20.51
CA ALA A 245 -29.76 -2.12 -20.04
C ALA A 245 -29.36 -3.29 -19.13
N ARG A 246 -30.25 -3.71 -18.21
CA ARG A 246 -30.01 -4.88 -17.35
C ARG A 246 -29.88 -6.16 -18.17
N ALA A 247 -30.67 -6.34 -19.22
CA ALA A 247 -30.58 -7.47 -20.14
C ALA A 247 -29.23 -7.48 -20.88
N ALA A 248 -28.79 -6.33 -21.39
CA ALA A 248 -27.49 -6.19 -22.03
C ALA A 248 -26.33 -6.50 -21.07
N VAL A 249 -26.36 -5.96 -19.85
CA VAL A 249 -25.35 -6.26 -18.80
C VAL A 249 -25.33 -7.75 -18.46
N ARG A 250 -26.50 -8.41 -18.40
CA ARG A 250 -26.57 -9.86 -18.16
C ARG A 250 -25.99 -10.66 -19.31
N ALA A 251 -26.25 -10.25 -20.57
CA ALA A 251 -25.69 -10.90 -21.75
C ALA A 251 -24.17 -10.77 -21.85
N MET A 252 -23.59 -9.70 -21.30
CA MET A 252 -22.15 -9.44 -21.28
C MET A 252 -21.43 -9.93 -20.00
N ARG A 253 -22.12 -10.68 -19.13
CA ARG A 253 -21.50 -11.20 -17.91
C ARG A 253 -20.55 -12.36 -18.26
N LEU A 254 -19.25 -12.10 -18.07
CA LEU A 254 -18.16 -13.09 -18.16
C LEU A 254 -18.16 -14.02 -16.94
#